data_AF-A0A8T3Z8N1-F1
#
_entry.id   AF-A0A8T3Z8N1-F1
#
_cell.length_a   1.000
_cell.length_b   1.000
_cell.length_c   1.000
_cell.angle_alpha   90.00
_cell.angle_beta   90.00
_cell.angle_gamma   90.00
#
_symmetry.space_group_name_H-M   'P 1'
#
loop_
_entity.id
_entity.type
_entity.pdbx_description
1 polymer ?
#
loop_
_entity_poly.entity_id
_entity_poly.type
_entity_poly.pdbx_seq_one_letter_code
_entity_poly.pdbx_strand_id
1 'polypeptide(L)'
;MITFELDVPNAQPLMVQRKIKCIEPTKRKKTKTETKIREPKINPIRKADALWQQLGYNDDSVGQIYMAGADSAIVVSIENSYLQDIIQKYRLKEDMIEGTKDRYVAAIAFYLLLREVDKRKKRITGELDESADSVELQRIARTVSQLALPIETL
;
A
#
# COMPACT_ATOMS: atom_id res chain seq x y z
N MET A 1 41.38 -30.87 6.32
CA MET A 1 41.55 -31.93 5.32
C MET A 1 40.35 -32.84 5.48
N ILE A 2 39.57 -33.11 4.44
CA ILE A 2 38.49 -34.11 4.55
C ILE A 2 38.93 -35.32 3.75
N THR A 3 38.74 -36.48 4.38
CA THR A 3 38.96 -37.80 3.80
C THR A 3 37.59 -38.41 3.62
N PHE A 4 37.27 -38.80 2.39
CA PHE A 4 36.08 -39.61 2.10
C PHE A 4 36.53 -41.04 1.89
N GLU A 5 35.94 -41.95 2.65
CA GLU A 5 36.15 -43.39 2.56
C GLU A 5 34.82 -44.00 2.11
N LEU A 6 34.86 -44.73 1.00
CA LEU A 6 33.72 -45.49 0.50
C LEU A 6 34.07 -46.97 0.62
N ASP A 7 33.37 -47.65 1.53
CA ASP A 7 33.49 -49.10 1.68
C ASP A 7 32.68 -49.80 0.58
N VAL A 8 33.36 -50.68 -0.15
CA VAL A 8 32.76 -51.48 -1.23
C VAL A 8 32.90 -52.96 -0.86
N PRO A 9 31.80 -53.74 -0.81
CA PRO A 9 31.86 -55.15 -0.42
C PRO A 9 32.75 -55.95 -1.38
N ASN A 10 33.66 -56.76 -0.83
CA ASN A 10 34.64 -57.58 -1.54
C ASN A 10 35.71 -56.82 -2.35
N ALA A 11 35.93 -55.53 -2.07
CA ALA A 11 37.03 -54.76 -2.64
C ALA A 11 37.78 -53.96 -1.57
N GLN A 12 38.95 -53.43 -1.92
CA GLN A 12 39.68 -52.51 -1.05
C GLN A 12 38.96 -51.14 -1.00
N PRO A 13 38.86 -50.50 0.17
CA PRO A 13 38.16 -49.24 0.34
C PRO A 13 38.78 -48.14 -0.53
N LEU A 14 37.92 -47.41 -1.24
CA LEU A 14 38.35 -46.29 -2.06
C LEU A 14 38.44 -45.04 -1.20
N MET A 15 39.66 -44.58 -0.97
CA MET A 15 39.94 -43.37 -0.20
C MET A 15 40.36 -42.22 -1.12
N VAL A 16 39.66 -41.10 -1.03
CA VAL A 16 40.05 -39.86 -1.72
C VAL A 16 40.30 -38.76 -0.69
N GLN A 17 41.54 -38.27 -0.67
CA GLN A 17 41.95 -37.14 0.15
C GLN A 17 42.02 -35.87 -0.69
N ARG A 18 41.29 -34.83 -0.31
CA ARG A 18 41.43 -33.49 -0.91
C ARG A 18 41.75 -32.43 0.13
N LYS A 19 42.67 -31.55 -0.24
CA LYS A 19 42.96 -30.32 0.51
C LYS A 19 41.81 -29.35 0.29
N ILE A 20 41.17 -28.94 1.39
CA ILE A 20 40.11 -27.93 1.37
C ILE A 20 40.77 -26.57 1.42
N LYS A 21 40.44 -25.73 0.46
CA LYS A 21 40.78 -24.31 0.51
C LYS A 21 39.56 -23.61 1.11
N CYS A 22 39.64 -23.24 2.39
CA CYS A 22 38.64 -22.36 2.99
C CYS A 22 38.80 -20.98 2.36
N ILE A 23 37.86 -20.62 1.48
CA ILE A 23 37.79 -19.28 0.90
C ILE A 23 36.97 -18.45 1.88
N GLU A 24 37.59 -17.48 2.52
CA GLU A 24 36.83 -16.53 3.35
C GLU A 24 35.79 -15.83 2.46
N PRO A 25 34.53 -15.74 2.90
CA PRO A 25 33.50 -15.06 2.13
C PRO A 25 33.92 -13.60 1.95
N THR A 26 34.04 -13.18 0.68
CA THR A 26 34.34 -11.79 0.32
C THR A 26 33.43 -10.86 1.11
N LYS A 27 34.02 -9.97 1.93
CA LYS A 27 33.29 -8.95 2.70
C LYS A 27 32.60 -8.00 1.73
N ARG A 28 31.40 -8.36 1.26
CA ARG A 28 30.55 -7.44 0.51
C ARG A 28 30.21 -6.30 1.45
N LYS A 29 30.77 -5.11 1.20
CA LYS A 29 30.26 -3.88 1.81
C LYS A 29 28.81 -3.77 1.40
N LYS A 30 27.88 -4.10 2.30
CA LYS A 30 26.47 -3.81 2.11
C LYS A 30 26.36 -2.28 2.11
N THR A 31 26.40 -1.68 0.93
CA THR A 31 25.90 -0.31 0.77
C THR A 31 24.45 -0.35 1.21
N LYS A 32 24.15 0.24 2.38
CA LYS A 32 22.79 0.63 2.71
C LYS A 32 22.41 1.70 1.68
N THR A 33 21.91 1.28 0.54
CA THR A 33 21.11 2.16 -0.29
C THR A 33 19.83 2.36 0.53
N GLU A 34 19.78 3.43 1.31
CA GLU A 34 18.50 3.96 1.78
C GLU A 34 17.75 4.36 0.52
N THR A 35 16.90 3.47 0.04
CA THR A 35 15.88 3.82 -0.94
C THR A 35 15.05 4.90 -0.25
N LYS A 36 15.34 6.18 -0.53
CA LYS A 36 14.47 7.29 -0.17
C LYS A 36 13.19 7.14 -0.98
N ILE A 37 12.34 6.20 -0.56
CA ILE A 37 10.98 6.11 -1.04
C ILE A 37 10.37 7.44 -0.59
N ARG A 38 10.07 8.32 -1.54
CA ARG A 38 9.35 9.55 -1.24
C ARG A 38 8.03 9.15 -0.62
N GLU A 39 7.73 9.69 0.56
CA GLU A 39 6.44 9.46 1.18
C GLU A 39 5.35 9.96 0.23
N PRO A 40 4.35 9.13 -0.10
CA PRO A 40 3.29 9.54 -0.99
C PRO A 40 2.50 10.66 -0.32
N LYS A 41 2.40 11.81 -0.99
CA LYS A 41 1.64 12.96 -0.48
C LYS A 41 0.15 12.65 -0.55
N ILE A 42 -0.58 12.86 0.55
CA ILE A 42 -2.04 12.74 0.58
C ILE A 42 -2.62 14.10 0.21
N ASN A 43 -3.33 14.16 -0.91
CA ASN A 43 -3.91 15.37 -1.45
C ASN A 43 -5.44 15.28 -1.42
N PRO A 44 -6.12 15.95 -0.46
CA PRO A 44 -7.56 16.12 -0.56
C PRO A 44 -7.88 17.01 -1.76
N ILE A 45 -8.82 16.58 -2.61
CA ILE A 45 -9.23 17.31 -3.81
C ILE A 45 -10.71 17.65 -3.79
N ARG A 46 -11.03 18.82 -4.33
CA ARG A 46 -12.35 19.43 -4.47
C ARG A 46 -12.71 19.56 -5.94
N LYS A 47 -13.99 19.76 -6.24
CA LYS A 47 -14.51 20.01 -7.61
C LYS A 47 -13.81 21.16 -8.34
N ALA A 48 -13.34 22.16 -7.58
CA ALA A 48 -12.64 23.32 -8.12
C ALA A 48 -11.17 23.03 -8.53
N ASP A 49 -10.60 21.91 -8.08
CA ASP A 49 -9.19 21.60 -8.34
C ASP A 49 -9.01 21.06 -9.76
N ALA A 50 -7.93 21.47 -10.44
CA ALA A 50 -7.63 21.00 -11.80
C ALA A 50 -7.47 19.46 -11.87
N LEU A 51 -6.92 18.86 -10.80
CA LEU A 51 -6.78 17.40 -10.69
C LEU A 51 -8.14 16.68 -10.68
N TRP A 52 -9.20 17.29 -10.14
CA TRP A 52 -10.53 16.69 -10.13
C TRP A 52 -11.03 16.42 -11.56
N GLN A 53 -10.92 17.43 -12.43
CA GLN A 53 -11.36 17.32 -13.81
C GLN A 53 -10.45 16.40 -14.63
N GLN A 54 -9.13 16.49 -14.43
CA GLN A 54 -8.16 15.64 -15.12
C GLN A 54 -8.40 14.15 -14.85
N LEU A 55 -8.82 13.81 -13.63
CA LEU A 55 -9.11 12.45 -13.23
C LEU A 55 -10.53 11.98 -13.58
N GLY A 56 -11.37 12.86 -14.15
CA GLY A 56 -12.75 12.54 -14.48
C GLY A 56 -13.62 12.26 -13.25
N TYR A 57 -13.30 12.87 -12.10
CA TYR A 57 -14.02 12.62 -10.86
C TYR A 57 -15.45 13.16 -10.92
N ASN A 58 -16.34 12.42 -10.29
CA ASN A 58 -17.74 12.77 -10.08
C ASN A 58 -18.07 12.66 -8.58
N ASP A 59 -19.33 12.90 -8.23
CA ASP A 59 -19.79 12.94 -6.84
C ASP A 59 -19.68 11.57 -6.14
N ASP A 60 -19.62 10.48 -6.90
CA ASP A 60 -19.43 9.12 -6.37
C ASP A 60 -17.95 8.71 -6.27
N SER A 61 -17.04 9.56 -6.75
CA SER A 61 -15.61 9.30 -6.70
C SER A 61 -15.09 9.43 -5.27
N VAL A 62 -14.25 8.47 -4.86
CA VAL A 62 -13.73 8.35 -3.49
C VAL A 62 -12.26 8.76 -3.42
N GLY A 63 -11.40 8.12 -4.22
CA GLY A 63 -9.98 8.40 -4.23
C GLY A 63 -9.19 7.37 -5.02
N GLN A 64 -7.96 7.71 -5.40
CA GLN A 64 -7.06 6.81 -6.10
C GLN A 64 -5.60 7.18 -5.87
N ILE A 65 -4.70 6.25 -6.19
CA ILE A 65 -3.27 6.55 -6.23
C ILE A 65 -2.95 7.12 -7.60
N TYR A 66 -2.53 8.37 -7.62
CA TYR A 66 -2.06 9.06 -8.82
C TYR A 66 -0.54 8.92 -8.93
N MET A 67 -0.09 8.39 -10.07
CA MET A 67 1.33 8.28 -10.38
C MET A 67 1.65 9.09 -11.64
N ALA A 68 2.34 10.22 -11.48
CA ALA A 68 2.82 11.03 -12.59
C ALA A 68 4.36 11.07 -12.57
N GLY A 69 4.98 10.15 -13.31
CA GLY A 69 6.44 10.06 -13.40
C GLY A 69 7.07 9.79 -12.03
N ALA A 70 7.83 10.74 -11.51
CA ALA A 70 8.54 10.64 -10.22
C ALA A 70 7.71 11.05 -9.00
N ASP A 71 6.53 11.65 -9.22
CA ASP A 71 5.66 12.12 -8.14
C ASP A 71 4.44 11.20 -8.01
N SER A 72 4.37 10.50 -6.87
CA SER A 72 3.22 9.71 -6.46
C SER A 72 2.44 10.45 -5.39
N ALA A 73 1.13 10.59 -5.59
CA ALA A 73 0.21 11.18 -4.62
C ALA A 73 -1.01 10.28 -4.42
N ILE A 74 -1.54 10.25 -3.21
CA ILE A 74 -2.84 9.64 -2.92
C ILE A 74 -3.86 10.77 -2.96
N VAL A 75 -4.75 10.75 -3.93
CA VAL A 75 -5.79 11.77 -4.07
C VAL A 75 -7.09 11.25 -3.47
N VAL A 76 -7.73 12.06 -2.64
CA VAL A 76 -8.99 11.70 -1.97
C VAL A 76 -10.02 12.79 -2.21
N SER A 77 -11.20 12.39 -2.66
CA SER A 77 -12.34 13.27 -2.89
C SER A 77 -13.00 13.66 -1.57
N ILE A 78 -13.00 14.96 -1.24
CA ILE A 78 -13.79 15.47 -0.10
C ILE A 78 -15.21 15.88 -0.50
N GLU A 79 -15.54 15.76 -1.79
CA GLU A 79 -16.85 16.06 -2.37
C GLU A 79 -17.67 14.78 -2.59
N ASN A 80 -17.20 13.65 -2.07
CA ASN A 80 -17.87 12.37 -2.16
C ASN A 80 -19.28 12.42 -1.54
N SER A 81 -20.26 11.86 -2.23
CA SER A 81 -21.67 11.85 -1.83
C SER A 81 -21.88 11.30 -0.42
N TYR A 82 -21.22 10.20 -0.04
CA TYR A 82 -21.35 9.64 1.31
C TYR A 82 -20.83 10.56 2.43
N LEU A 83 -19.75 11.31 2.17
CA LEU A 83 -19.22 12.27 3.13
C LEU A 83 -20.15 13.48 3.26
N GLN A 84 -20.61 14.00 2.13
CA GLN A 84 -21.53 15.15 2.08
C GLN A 84 -22.87 14.82 2.75
N ASP A 85 -23.42 13.64 2.48
CA ASP A 85 -24.65 13.15 3.11
C ASP A 85 -24.53 13.11 4.63
N ILE A 86 -23.39 12.67 5.16
CA ILE A 86 -23.17 12.59 6.61
C ILE A 86 -23.01 13.98 7.23
N ILE A 87 -22.26 14.87 6.59
CA ILE A 87 -22.13 16.26 7.04
C ILE A 87 -23.51 16.92 7.12
N GLN A 88 -24.34 16.73 6.08
CA GLN A 88 -25.69 17.29 6.03
C GLN A 88 -26.64 16.63 7.03
N LYS A 89 -26.62 15.30 7.13
CA LYS A 89 -27.49 14.51 8.01
C LYS A 89 -27.29 14.87 9.48
N TYR A 90 -26.03 15.00 9.91
CA TYR A 90 -25.68 15.31 11.30
C TYR A 90 -25.58 16.81 11.58
N ARG A 91 -25.80 17.67 10.56
CA ARG A 91 -25.76 19.14 10.67
C ARG A 91 -24.54 19.62 11.44
N LEU A 92 -23.37 19.10 11.07
CA LEU A 92 -22.12 19.36 11.77
C LEU A 92 -21.79 20.86 11.76
N LYS A 93 -21.24 21.36 12.87
CA LYS A 93 -20.66 22.71 12.94
C LYS A 93 -19.37 22.77 12.11
N GLU A 94 -19.02 23.95 11.64
CA GLU A 94 -17.85 24.16 10.77
C GLU A 94 -16.56 23.55 11.33
N ASP A 95 -16.28 23.76 12.61
CA ASP A 95 -15.13 23.21 13.32
C ASP A 95 -15.10 21.66 13.32
N MET A 96 -16.29 21.02 13.33
CA MET A 96 -16.41 19.56 13.29
C MET A 96 -16.33 19.01 11.86
N ILE A 97 -16.70 19.82 10.86
CA ILE A 97 -16.65 19.43 9.45
C ILE A 97 -15.20 19.20 9.03
N GLU A 98 -14.30 20.12 9.39
CA GLU A 98 -12.87 19.99 9.03
C GLU A 98 -12.26 18.74 9.65
N GLY A 99 -12.45 18.51 10.96
CA GLY A 99 -11.98 17.30 11.62
C GLY A 99 -12.57 16.00 11.06
N THR A 100 -13.83 16.03 10.60
CA THR A 100 -14.47 14.88 9.93
C THR A 100 -13.86 14.63 8.55
N LYS A 101 -13.61 15.69 7.77
CA LYS A 101 -12.94 15.59 6.46
C LYS A 101 -11.53 15.04 6.60
N ASP A 102 -10.76 15.50 7.58
CA ASP A 102 -9.39 15.03 7.82
C ASP A 102 -9.34 13.54 8.16
N ARG A 103 -10.23 13.09 9.07
CA ARG A 103 -10.34 11.67 9.42
C ARG A 103 -10.75 10.82 8.23
N TYR A 104 -11.71 11.29 7.43
CA TYR A 104 -12.12 10.63 6.19
C TYR A 104 -10.94 10.50 5.23
N VAL A 105 -10.23 11.60 4.95
CA VAL A 105 -9.09 11.63 4.03
C VAL A 105 -7.99 10.67 4.49
N ALA A 106 -7.62 10.71 5.77
CA ALA A 106 -6.60 9.84 6.33
C ALA A 106 -6.96 8.36 6.20
N ALA A 107 -8.20 7.99 6.54
CA ALA A 107 -8.65 6.59 6.52
C ALA A 107 -8.77 6.05 5.09
N ILE A 108 -9.29 6.82 4.13
CA ILE A 108 -9.34 6.43 2.72
C ILE A 108 -7.95 6.31 2.14
N ALA A 109 -7.06 7.26 2.42
CA ALA A 109 -5.68 7.21 1.94
C ALA A 109 -4.93 5.99 2.49
N PHE A 110 -5.11 5.68 3.78
CA PHE A 110 -4.54 4.49 4.39
C PHE A 110 -5.03 3.19 3.74
N TYR A 111 -6.34 3.09 3.48
CA TYR A 111 -6.91 1.93 2.79
C TYR A 111 -6.34 1.77 1.37
N LEU A 112 -6.27 2.86 0.59
CA LEU A 112 -5.70 2.85 -0.76
C LEU A 112 -4.25 2.37 -0.76
N LEU A 113 -3.45 2.81 0.23
CA LEU A 113 -2.06 2.36 0.40
C LEU A 113 -1.98 0.87 0.70
N LEU A 114 -2.74 0.36 1.67
CA LEU A 114 -2.75 -1.06 2.02
C LEU A 114 -3.14 -1.93 0.81
N ARG A 115 -4.12 -1.47 0.05
CA ARG A 115 -4.59 -2.15 -1.15
C ARG A 115 -3.52 -2.20 -2.23
N GLU A 116 -2.78 -1.12 -2.44
CA GLU A 116 -1.66 -1.10 -3.39
C GLU A 116 -0.51 -2.03 -2.96
N VAL A 117 -0.25 -2.12 -1.65
CA VAL A 117 0.71 -3.09 -1.10
C VAL A 117 0.24 -4.52 -1.36
N ASP A 118 -1.05 -4.82 -1.15
CA ASP A 118 -1.61 -6.15 -1.41
C ASP A 118 -1.56 -6.51 -2.90
N LYS A 119 -1.91 -5.57 -3.79
CA LYS A 119 -1.78 -5.73 -5.25
C LYS A 119 -0.34 -6.06 -5.66
N ARG A 120 0.64 -5.35 -5.10
CA ARG A 120 2.06 -5.62 -5.36
C ARG A 120 2.49 -6.98 -4.85
N LYS A 121 2.03 -7.39 -3.66
CA LYS A 121 2.30 -8.71 -3.10
C LYS A 121 1.71 -9.82 -3.98
N LYS A 122 0.46 -9.67 -4.42
CA LYS A 122 -0.23 -10.59 -5.34
C LYS A 122 0.45 -10.73 -6.69
N ARG A 123 0.96 -9.62 -7.26
CA ARG A 123 1.79 -9.65 -8.47
C ARG A 123 3.09 -10.44 -8.30
N ILE A 124 3.70 -10.41 -7.11
CA ILE A 124 4.90 -11.19 -6.80
C ILE A 124 4.55 -12.68 -6.66
N THR A 125 3.38 -13.02 -6.11
CA THR A 125 2.95 -14.41 -5.89
C THR A 125 2.20 -15.03 -7.07
N GLY A 126 1.80 -14.26 -8.09
CA GLY A 126 1.20 -14.75 -9.33
C GLY A 126 -0.32 -14.95 -9.30
N GLU A 127 -1.00 -14.50 -8.24
CA GLU A 127 -2.47 -14.55 -8.13
C GLU A 127 -3.07 -13.21 -8.59
N LEU A 128 -3.72 -13.17 -9.75
CA LEU A 128 -4.43 -11.98 -10.24
C LEU A 128 -5.94 -12.18 -10.09
N ASP A 129 -6.56 -11.37 -9.23
CA ASP A 129 -8.00 -11.14 -9.24
C ASP A 129 -8.23 -9.63 -9.31
N GLU A 130 -8.64 -9.14 -10.47
CA GLU A 130 -8.76 -7.70 -10.78
C GLU A 130 -10.22 -7.20 -10.81
N SER A 131 -11.21 -8.01 -10.40
CA SER A 131 -12.60 -7.78 -10.85
C SER A 131 -13.60 -7.13 -9.86
N ALA A 132 -13.27 -6.87 -8.59
CA ALA A 132 -14.23 -6.39 -7.58
C ALA A 132 -13.98 -4.94 -7.07
N ASP A 133 -13.18 -4.18 -7.79
CA ASP A 133 -12.33 -3.13 -7.23
C ASP A 133 -13.02 -1.78 -6.90
N SER A 134 -14.15 -1.47 -7.54
CA SER A 134 -14.89 -0.20 -7.39
C SER A 134 -15.93 -0.25 -6.27
N VAL A 135 -16.68 -1.35 -6.19
CA VAL A 135 -17.78 -1.52 -5.23
C VAL A 135 -17.26 -1.59 -3.79
N GLU A 136 -16.12 -2.23 -3.58
CA GLU A 136 -15.47 -2.30 -2.27
C GLU A 136 -15.07 -0.91 -1.76
N LEU A 137 -14.48 -0.08 -2.63
CA LEU A 137 -14.05 1.28 -2.28
C LEU A 137 -15.25 2.14 -1.86
N GLN A 138 -16.38 2.01 -2.55
CA GLN A 138 -17.62 2.71 -2.17
C GLN A 138 -18.19 2.23 -0.83
N ARG A 139 -18.15 0.92 -0.55
CA ARG A 139 -18.56 0.38 0.77
C ARG A 139 -17.69 0.95 1.88
N ILE A 140 -16.38 0.99 1.67
CA ILE A 140 -15.44 1.53 2.64
C ILE A 140 -15.64 3.03 2.81
N ALA A 141 -15.85 3.78 1.73
CA ALA A 141 -16.18 5.19 1.81
C ALA A 141 -17.42 5.43 2.69
N ARG A 142 -18.48 4.64 2.50
CA ARG A 142 -19.68 4.72 3.33
C ARG A 142 -19.40 4.44 4.81
N THR A 143 -18.68 3.36 5.11
CA THR A 143 -18.34 2.99 6.51
C THR A 143 -17.43 4.01 7.17
N VAL A 144 -16.37 4.43 6.48
CA VAL A 144 -15.40 5.43 6.99
C VAL A 144 -16.09 6.76 7.23
N SER A 145 -16.98 7.20 6.34
CA SER A 145 -17.71 8.47 6.54
C SER A 145 -18.52 8.44 7.83
N GLN A 146 -19.09 7.30 8.22
CA GLN A 146 -19.83 7.14 9.48
C GLN A 146 -18.88 7.14 10.69
N LEU A 147 -17.72 6.49 10.59
CA LEU A 147 -16.73 6.42 11.66
C LEU A 147 -15.93 7.72 11.84
N ALA A 148 -15.87 8.55 10.80
CA ALA A 148 -15.17 9.82 10.82
C ALA A 148 -15.87 10.86 11.71
N LEU A 149 -17.13 10.63 12.10
CA LEU A 149 -17.88 11.50 12.99
C LEU A 149 -17.20 11.66 14.36
N PRO A 150 -17.23 12.87 14.97
CA PRO A 150 -16.80 13.05 16.35
C PRO A 150 -17.63 12.20 17.33
N ILE A 151 -17.00 11.68 18.37
CA ILE A 151 -17.62 10.83 19.40
C ILE A 151 -18.86 11.50 20.01
N GLU A 152 -18.85 12.83 20.12
CA GLU A 152 -19.94 13.65 20.64
C GLU A 152 -21.21 13.66 19.76
N THR A 153 -21.12 13.16 18.52
CA THR A 153 -22.23 13.14 17.55
C THR A 153 -22.81 11.74 17.29
N LEU A 154 -22.28 10.71 17.99
CA LEU A 154 -22.76 9.31 17.97
C LEU A 154 -23.77 9.05 19.09
#